data_AF-A0A1A0H1X5-F1
#
_entry.id   AF-A0A1A0H1X5-F1
#
_cell.length_a   1.000
_cell.length_b   1.000
_cell.length_c   1.000
_cell.angle_alpha   90.00
_cell.angle_beta   90.00
_cell.angle_gamma   90.00
#
_symmetry.space_group_name_H-M   'P 1'
#
loop_
_entity.id
_entity.type
_entity.pdbx_description
1 polymer ?
#
loop_
_entity_poly.entity_id
_entity_poly.type
_entity_poly.pdbx_seq_one_letter_code
_entity_poly.pdbx_strand_id
1 'polypeptide(L)'
;KLVHPFDKPFNQETGANVFQWFDFKQERTDIKQLCSQSLKIFENARSSSSSDLWQLQIIISDGVCEDHATVQRLVRKAREEKVMLVFVVVDGITSNESILDMSQVSYVPDPVTGTMSLKVENYLDTFPFEFYVVVRNINELPEMLSLILRQYFSEVAN
;
A
#
# COMPACT_ATOMS: atom_id res chain seq x y z
N LYS A 1 -12.69 -6.29 1.23
CA LYS A 1 -14.01 -6.17 1.93
C LYS A 1 -13.92 -5.06 2.97
N LEU A 2 -14.90 -4.18 3.08
CA LEU A 2 -14.96 -3.19 4.17
C LEU A 2 -15.49 -3.86 5.44
N VAL A 3 -14.67 -3.89 6.49
CA VAL A 3 -15.00 -4.50 7.78
C VAL A 3 -15.46 -3.48 8.82
N HIS A 4 -15.07 -2.21 8.64
CA HIS A 4 -15.41 -1.12 9.54
C HIS A 4 -15.49 0.21 8.76
N PRO A 5 -16.66 0.89 8.70
CA PRO A 5 -16.83 2.17 8.01
C PRO A 5 -16.38 3.37 8.86
N PHE A 6 -16.22 4.55 8.26
CA PHE A 6 -15.70 5.77 8.93
C PHE A 6 -16.66 6.38 9.97
N ASP A 7 -17.96 6.15 9.84
CA ASP A 7 -19.02 6.71 10.67
C ASP A 7 -19.24 5.94 11.99
N LYS A 8 -18.57 4.79 12.16
CA LYS A 8 -18.63 4.00 13.39
C LYS A 8 -17.41 4.31 14.28
N PRO A 9 -17.58 4.40 15.61
CA PRO A 9 -16.45 4.44 16.52
C PRO A 9 -15.93 3.02 16.80
N PHE A 10 -14.61 2.89 17.00
CA PHE A 10 -14.04 1.65 17.51
C PHE A 10 -14.37 1.48 19.00
N ASN A 11 -14.89 0.30 19.36
CA ASN A 11 -15.03 -0.16 20.75
C ASN A 11 -14.49 -1.59 20.86
N GLN A 12 -14.40 -2.13 22.08
CA GLN A 12 -13.83 -3.46 22.32
C GLN A 12 -14.52 -4.57 21.51
N GLU A 13 -15.85 -4.53 21.40
CA GLU A 13 -16.63 -5.51 20.64
C GLU A 13 -16.37 -5.40 19.13
N THR A 14 -16.28 -4.18 18.62
CA THR A 14 -16.05 -3.93 17.18
C THR A 14 -14.64 -4.40 16.79
N GLY A 15 -13.65 -4.23 17.66
CA GLY A 15 -12.31 -4.79 17.46
C GLY A 15 -12.34 -6.30 17.28
N ALA A 16 -12.98 -7.02 18.21
CA ALA A 16 -13.10 -8.48 18.12
C ALA A 16 -13.83 -8.93 16.84
N ASN A 17 -14.90 -8.24 16.45
CA ASN A 17 -15.65 -8.53 15.22
C ASN A 17 -14.83 -8.28 13.95
N VAL A 18 -13.95 -7.27 13.94
CA VAL A 18 -13.05 -7.00 12.81
C VAL A 18 -12.05 -8.14 12.63
N PHE A 19 -11.45 -8.64 13.73
CA PHE A 19 -10.49 -9.74 13.67
C PHE A 19 -11.07 -11.05 13.13
N GLN A 20 -12.36 -11.32 13.36
CA GLN A 20 -13.02 -12.53 12.85
C GLN A 20 -13.04 -12.62 11.31
N TRP A 21 -12.83 -11.50 10.61
CA TRP A 21 -12.81 -11.48 9.14
C TRP A 21 -11.44 -11.80 8.53
N PHE A 22 -10.37 -11.88 9.33
CA PHE A 22 -9.02 -12.13 8.85
C PHE A 22 -8.58 -13.56 9.18
N ASP A 23 -8.59 -14.44 8.19
CA ASP A 23 -8.10 -15.82 8.30
C ASP A 23 -6.67 -16.00 7.75
N PHE A 24 -6.14 -14.98 7.06
CA PHE A 24 -4.82 -14.95 6.43
C PHE A 24 -4.53 -16.14 5.50
N LYS A 25 -5.57 -16.70 4.86
CA LYS A 25 -5.44 -17.85 3.93
C LYS A 25 -5.27 -17.44 2.48
N GLN A 26 -5.01 -16.16 2.21
CA GLN A 26 -4.89 -15.66 0.85
C GLN A 26 -3.48 -15.96 0.30
N GLU A 27 -3.41 -16.54 -0.89
CA GLU A 27 -2.15 -16.84 -1.57
C GLU A 27 -1.62 -15.67 -2.42
N ARG A 28 -2.46 -14.68 -2.70
CA ARG A 28 -2.11 -13.51 -3.52
C ARG A 28 -2.78 -12.24 -3.01
N THR A 29 -2.09 -11.12 -3.20
CA THR A 29 -2.54 -9.79 -2.84
C THR A 29 -2.85 -8.98 -4.10
N ASP A 30 -4.12 -8.64 -4.32
CA ASP A 30 -4.54 -7.76 -5.44
C ASP A 30 -4.54 -6.29 -4.99
N ILE A 31 -3.37 -5.65 -5.13
CA ILE A 31 -3.19 -4.23 -4.82
C ILE A 31 -4.03 -3.33 -5.74
N LYS A 32 -4.22 -3.72 -7.00
CA LYS A 32 -4.97 -2.90 -7.97
C LYS A 32 -6.44 -2.80 -7.55
N GLN A 33 -7.02 -3.93 -7.17
CA GLN A 33 -8.39 -3.98 -6.66
C GLN A 33 -8.48 -3.22 -5.33
N LEU A 34 -7.51 -3.38 -4.44
CA LEU A 34 -7.44 -2.64 -3.17
C LEU A 34 -7.47 -1.12 -3.40
N CYS A 35 -6.55 -0.59 -4.21
CA CYS A 35 -6.48 0.85 -4.52
C CYS A 35 -7.75 1.35 -5.22
N SER A 36 -8.30 0.57 -6.15
CA SER A 36 -9.52 0.98 -6.86
C SER A 36 -10.75 1.01 -5.95
N GLN A 37 -10.85 0.09 -4.99
CA GLN A 37 -11.94 0.07 -4.02
C GLN A 37 -11.76 1.14 -2.95
N SER A 38 -10.54 1.35 -2.44
CA SER A 38 -10.26 2.36 -1.42
C SER A 38 -10.52 3.77 -1.94
N LEU A 39 -10.11 4.08 -3.18
CA LEU A 39 -10.38 5.39 -3.80
C LEU A 39 -11.88 5.69 -3.88
N LYS A 40 -12.73 4.71 -4.23
CA LYS A 40 -14.19 4.89 -4.22
C LYS A 40 -14.73 5.16 -2.82
N ILE A 41 -14.19 4.48 -1.80
CA ILE A 41 -14.60 4.70 -0.40
C ILE A 41 -14.20 6.11 0.05
N PHE A 42 -13.00 6.56 -0.33
CA PHE A 42 -12.50 7.90 -0.06
C PHE A 42 -13.32 8.99 -0.77
N GLU A 43 -13.66 8.79 -2.04
CA GLU A 43 -14.53 9.66 -2.82
C GLU A 43 -15.89 9.84 -2.14
N ASN A 44 -16.55 8.74 -1.72
CA ASN A 44 -17.83 8.79 -1.02
C ASN A 44 -17.74 9.49 0.35
N ALA A 45 -16.64 9.28 1.08
CA ALA A 45 -16.42 9.97 2.36
C ALA A 45 -16.21 11.48 2.15
N ARG A 46 -15.54 11.87 1.06
CA ARG A 46 -15.31 13.26 0.69
C ARG A 46 -16.58 13.94 0.22
N SER A 47 -17.42 13.28 -0.59
CA SER A 47 -18.72 13.86 -1.00
C SER A 47 -19.66 14.10 0.18
N SER A 48 -19.48 13.33 1.27
CA SER A 48 -20.27 13.43 2.49
C SER A 48 -19.75 14.50 3.46
N SER A 49 -18.59 15.10 3.20
CA SER A 49 -17.93 16.09 4.05
C SER A 49 -17.64 17.38 3.26
N SER A 50 -18.02 18.54 3.79
CA SER A 50 -17.91 19.81 3.05
C SER A 50 -16.51 20.45 3.07
N SER A 51 -15.51 19.75 3.60
CA SER A 51 -14.15 20.26 3.75
C SER A 51 -13.18 19.59 2.78
N ASP A 52 -12.20 20.37 2.35
CA ASP A 52 -11.10 19.92 1.48
C ASP A 52 -10.15 19.02 2.28
N LEU A 53 -10.58 17.79 2.53
CA LEU A 53 -9.90 16.82 3.40
C LEU A 53 -8.85 16.06 2.62
N TRP A 54 -7.61 16.11 3.12
CA TRP A 54 -6.63 15.08 2.84
C TRP A 54 -7.07 13.77 3.49
N GLN A 55 -6.83 12.66 2.78
CA GLN A 55 -7.17 11.32 3.24
C GLN A 55 -5.91 10.45 3.22
N LEU A 56 -5.73 9.65 4.27
CA LEU A 56 -4.58 8.76 4.42
C LEU A 56 -5.03 7.30 4.30
N GLN A 57 -4.34 6.53 3.46
CA GLN A 57 -4.44 5.08 3.41
C GLN A 57 -3.12 4.45 3.80
N ILE A 58 -3.15 3.58 4.80
CA ILE A 58 -2.01 2.75 5.19
C ILE A 58 -2.28 1.35 4.67
N ILE A 59 -1.38 0.85 3.82
CA ILE A 59 -1.44 -0.49 3.25
C ILE A 59 -0.38 -1.33 3.97
N ILE A 60 -0.77 -2.48 4.52
CA ILE A 60 0.15 -3.39 5.23
C ILE A 60 0.16 -4.70 4.45
N SER A 61 1.32 -5.08 3.92
CA SER A 61 1.53 -6.34 3.19
C SER A 61 3.02 -6.67 3.15
N ASP A 62 3.34 -7.91 2.84
CA ASP A 62 4.67 -8.41 2.46
C ASP A 62 5.29 -7.72 1.22
N GLY A 63 4.56 -6.84 0.54
CA GLY A 63 5.06 -6.04 -0.57
C GLY A 63 5.02 -6.75 -1.92
N VAL A 64 4.58 -8.00 -1.98
CA VAL A 64 4.45 -8.77 -3.22
C VAL A 64 3.25 -8.27 -4.02
N CYS A 65 3.50 -7.72 -5.21
CA CYS A 65 2.45 -7.21 -6.07
C CYS A 65 2.74 -7.43 -7.55
N GLU A 66 1.68 -7.65 -8.31
CA GLU A 66 1.77 -7.83 -9.75
C GLU A 66 1.53 -6.48 -10.47
N ASP A 67 2.33 -6.22 -11.51
CA ASP A 67 2.16 -5.08 -12.44
C ASP A 67 2.24 -3.70 -11.75
N HIS A 68 3.48 -3.32 -11.44
CA HIS A 68 3.84 -2.04 -10.83
C HIS A 68 3.44 -0.85 -11.70
N ALA A 69 3.45 -0.98 -13.02
CA ALA A 69 3.09 0.10 -13.94
C ALA A 69 1.64 0.55 -13.77
N THR A 70 0.71 -0.40 -13.63
CA THR A 70 -0.70 -0.08 -13.37
C THR A 70 -0.89 0.49 -11.96
N VAL A 71 -0.22 -0.08 -10.95
CA VAL A 71 -0.29 0.44 -9.57
C VAL A 71 0.25 1.87 -9.50
N GLN A 72 1.36 2.17 -10.18
CA GLN A 72 1.95 3.50 -10.21
C GLN A 72 0.98 4.54 -10.81
N ARG A 73 0.21 4.17 -11.84
CA ARG A 73 -0.86 5.05 -12.37
C ARG A 73 -1.96 5.29 -11.34
N LEU A 74 -2.36 4.26 -10.59
CA LEU A 74 -3.35 4.41 -9.52
C LEU A 74 -2.83 5.28 -8.37
N VAL A 75 -1.55 5.15 -8.00
CA VAL A 75 -0.91 5.98 -6.97
C VAL A 75 -0.87 7.44 -7.40
N ARG A 76 -0.54 7.74 -8.66
CA ARG A 76 -0.59 9.11 -9.19
C ARG A 76 -2.01 9.68 -9.14
N LYS A 77 -3.01 8.91 -9.57
CA LYS A 77 -4.41 9.30 -9.49
C LYS A 77 -4.85 9.57 -8.04
N ALA A 78 -4.46 8.71 -7.11
CA ALA A 78 -4.76 8.89 -5.69
C ALA A 78 -4.21 10.23 -5.16
N ARG A 79 -2.99 10.58 -5.55
CA ARG A 79 -2.35 11.85 -5.18
C ARG A 79 -3.08 13.06 -5.75
N GLU A 80 -3.52 13.01 -7.01
CA GLU A 80 -4.35 14.06 -7.63
C GLU A 80 -5.67 14.26 -6.87
N GLU A 81 -6.23 13.19 -6.31
CA GLU A 81 -7.42 13.20 -5.46
C GLU A 81 -7.11 13.50 -3.97
N LYS A 82 -5.92 14.00 -3.63
CA LYS A 82 -5.49 14.30 -2.24
C LYS A 82 -5.60 13.10 -1.30
N VAL A 83 -5.32 11.91 -1.82
CA VAL A 83 -5.21 10.67 -1.05
C VAL A 83 -3.74 10.28 -0.95
N MET A 84 -3.19 10.32 0.25
CA MET A 84 -1.83 9.85 0.54
C MET A 84 -1.86 8.34 0.77
N LEU A 85 -1.11 7.59 -0.06
CA LEU A 85 -0.95 6.15 0.07
C LEU A 85 0.41 5.87 0.72
N VAL A 86 0.41 5.20 1.87
CA VAL A 86 1.62 4.77 2.57
C VAL A 86 1.66 3.26 2.63
N PHE A 87 2.73 2.67 2.12
CA PHE A 87 2.91 1.22 2.09
C PHE A 87 3.85 0.76 3.20
N VAL A 88 3.38 -0.13 4.06
CA VAL A 88 4.20 -0.78 5.07
C VAL A 88 4.47 -2.21 4.63
N VAL A 89 5.72 -2.41 4.21
CA VAL A 89 6.22 -3.71 3.82
C VAL A 89 6.62 -4.48 5.08
N VAL A 90 5.93 -5.58 5.36
CA VAL A 90 6.28 -6.49 6.45
C VAL A 90 7.23 -7.54 5.91
N ASP A 91 8.52 -7.37 6.20
CA ASP A 91 9.55 -8.30 5.74
C ASP A 91 9.48 -9.59 6.56
N GLY A 92 9.54 -10.74 5.88
CA GLY A 92 9.22 -12.03 6.46
C GLY A 92 10.07 -12.38 7.69
N ILE A 93 9.42 -12.59 8.83
CA ILE A 93 10.08 -13.08 10.05
C ILE A 93 10.40 -14.59 9.94
N THR A 94 9.71 -15.30 9.04
CA THR A 94 9.73 -16.77 8.91
C THR A 94 10.29 -17.29 7.59
N SER A 95 10.35 -16.47 6.55
CA SER A 95 10.91 -16.83 5.24
C SER A 95 12.30 -16.21 5.14
N ASN A 96 13.30 -17.01 4.74
CA ASN A 96 14.68 -16.57 4.54
C ASN A 96 14.85 -15.65 3.30
N GLU A 97 13.76 -15.14 2.76
CA GLU A 97 13.66 -14.31 1.57
C GLU A 97 13.20 -12.93 2.02
N SER A 98 14.10 -11.94 1.90
CA SER A 98 13.79 -10.54 2.17
C SER A 98 13.32 -9.87 0.89
N ILE A 99 12.38 -8.93 1.01
CA ILE A 99 11.99 -8.08 -0.12
C ILE A 99 13.19 -7.29 -0.70
N LEU A 100 14.22 -7.05 0.10
CA LEU A 100 15.44 -6.35 -0.31
C LEU A 100 16.29 -7.17 -1.31
N ASP A 101 16.19 -8.49 -1.21
CA ASP A 101 16.91 -9.44 -2.06
C ASP A 101 16.04 -9.92 -3.23
N MET A 102 14.76 -9.52 -3.26
CA MET A 102 13.83 -9.89 -4.31
C MET A 102 14.22 -9.21 -5.62
N SER A 103 14.36 -10.01 -6.67
CA SER A 103 14.64 -9.54 -8.02
C SER A 103 13.37 -9.61 -8.88
N GLN A 104 13.11 -8.56 -9.65
CA GLN A 104 12.06 -8.53 -10.66
C GLN A 104 12.66 -8.71 -12.05
N VAL A 105 11.94 -9.39 -12.93
CA VAL A 105 12.34 -9.59 -14.32
C VAL A 105 11.47 -8.72 -15.22
N SER A 106 12.08 -7.81 -15.97
CA SER A 106 11.42 -6.99 -16.98
C SER A 106 11.85 -7.43 -18.39
N TYR A 107 10.89 -7.43 -19.32
CA TYR A 107 11.16 -7.72 -20.73
C TYR A 107 11.41 -6.39 -21.44
N VAL A 108 12.66 -6.17 -21.89
CA VAL A 108 13.03 -4.94 -22.59
C VAL A 108 13.45 -5.31 -24.02
N PRO A 109 12.88 -4.66 -25.05
CA PRO A 109 13.33 -4.86 -26.42
C PRO A 109 14.76 -4.33 -26.59
N ASP A 110 15.65 -5.18 -27.10
CA ASP A 110 17.03 -4.77 -27.42
C ASP A 110 16.99 -3.68 -28.51
N PRO A 111 17.59 -2.49 -28.27
CA PRO A 111 17.60 -1.39 -29.23
C PRO A 111 18.21 -1.74 -30.59
N VAL A 112 19.09 -2.75 -30.64
CA VAL A 112 19.85 -3.12 -31.83
C VAL A 112 19.19 -4.28 -32.59
N THR A 113 18.72 -5.30 -31.86
CA THR A 113 18.25 -6.55 -32.47
C THR A 113 16.74 -6.69 -32.50
N GLY A 114 16.00 -5.85 -31.75
CA GLY A 114 14.54 -5.98 -31.59
C GLY A 114 14.11 -7.24 -30.82
N THR A 115 15.07 -8.04 -30.35
CA THR A 115 14.82 -9.26 -29.59
C THR A 115 14.42 -8.89 -28.16
N MET A 116 13.45 -9.61 -27.59
CA MET A 116 13.10 -9.41 -26.18
C MET A 116 14.23 -9.94 -25.30
N SER A 117 14.87 -9.03 -24.55
CA SER A 117 15.88 -9.36 -23.56
C SER A 117 15.28 -9.34 -22.16
N LEU A 118 15.69 -10.28 -21.31
CA LEU A 118 15.34 -10.29 -19.89
C LEU A 118 16.32 -9.39 -19.14
N LYS A 119 15.79 -8.35 -18.50
CA LYS A 119 16.55 -7.53 -17.57
C LYS A 119 16.12 -7.88 -16.16
N VAL A 120 17.10 -8.22 -15.32
CA VAL A 120 16.87 -8.45 -13.89
C VAL A 120 17.17 -7.14 -13.17
N GLU A 121 16.21 -6.64 -12.42
CA GLU A 121 16.30 -5.40 -11.63
C GLU A 121 15.88 -5.69 -10.19
N ASN A 122 16.30 -4.86 -9.24
CA ASN A 122 15.89 -5.03 -7.85
C ASN A 122 14.40 -4.68 -7.72
N TYR A 123 13.63 -5.48 -6.99
CA TYR A 123 12.18 -5.29 -6.86
C TYR A 123 11.79 -3.93 -6.27
N LEU A 124 12.61 -3.42 -5.34
CA LEU A 124 12.37 -2.10 -4.73
C LEU A 124 12.61 -0.93 -5.69
N ASP A 125 13.47 -1.10 -6.71
CA ASP A 125 13.76 -0.02 -7.68
C ASP A 125 12.53 0.33 -8.52
N THR A 126 11.62 -0.64 -8.70
CA THR A 126 10.40 -0.49 -9.48
C THR A 126 9.16 -0.34 -8.60
N PHE A 127 9.32 -0.22 -7.28
CA PHE A 127 8.20 -0.22 -6.35
C PHE A 127 7.27 0.98 -6.61
N PRO A 128 5.94 0.76 -6.73
CA PRO A 128 5.05 1.79 -7.29
C PRO A 128 4.63 2.88 -6.29
N PHE A 129 4.98 2.74 -5.01
CA PHE A 129 4.61 3.69 -3.95
C PHE A 129 5.77 4.63 -3.61
N GLU A 130 5.50 5.93 -3.57
CA GLU A 130 6.46 6.97 -3.18
C GLU A 130 6.78 6.91 -1.68
N PHE A 131 5.77 6.63 -0.85
CA PHE A 131 5.91 6.50 0.60
C PHE A 131 5.82 5.04 0.98
N TYR A 132 6.95 4.42 1.31
CA TYR A 132 6.98 3.08 1.86
C TYR A 132 8.01 2.91 2.98
N VAL A 133 7.73 1.95 3.86
CA VAL A 133 8.60 1.57 4.96
C VAL A 133 8.74 0.07 4.97
N VAL A 134 9.98 -0.42 5.09
CA VAL A 134 10.26 -1.85 5.28
C VAL A 134 10.44 -2.11 6.78
N VAL A 135 9.58 -2.96 7.34
CA VAL A 135 9.58 -3.33 8.75
C VAL A 135 9.99 -4.78 8.87
N ARG A 136 11.17 -5.02 9.47
CA ARG A 136 11.66 -6.38 9.78
C ARG A 136 11.15 -6.92 11.10
N ASN A 137 10.87 -6.03 12.05
CA ASN A 137 10.43 -6.36 13.39
C ASN A 137 9.05 -5.75 13.64
N ILE A 138 8.03 -6.60 13.78
CA ILE A 138 6.65 -6.14 13.96
C ILE A 138 6.45 -5.30 15.23
N ASN A 139 7.37 -5.41 16.20
CA ASN A 139 7.34 -4.58 17.40
C ASN A 139 7.67 -3.10 17.13
N GLU A 140 8.32 -2.80 16.01
CA GLU A 140 8.66 -1.42 15.58
C GLU A 140 7.52 -0.77 14.78
N LEU A 141 6.54 -1.58 14.32
CA LEU A 141 5.41 -1.11 13.53
C LEU A 141 4.63 0.04 14.20
N PRO A 142 4.28 -0.01 15.50
CA PRO A 142 3.53 1.07 16.15
C PRO A 142 4.29 2.40 16.17
N GLU A 143 5.61 2.35 16.36
CA GLU A 143 6.47 3.54 16.36
C GLU A 143 6.57 4.13 14.95
N MET A 144 6.74 3.30 13.93
CA MET A 144 6.76 3.72 12.53
C MET A 144 5.43 4.32 12.07
N LEU A 145 4.30 3.72 12.44
CA LEU A 145 2.97 4.28 12.15
C LEU A 145 2.78 5.65 12.83
N SER A 146 3.28 5.80 14.05
CA SER A 146 3.24 7.09 14.77
C SER A 146 4.05 8.16 14.04
N LEU A 147 5.22 7.80 13.49
CA LEU A 147 6.03 8.71 12.68
C LEU A 147 5.33 9.10 11.38
N ILE A 148 4.74 8.14 10.67
CA ILE A 148 3.96 8.37 9.44
C ILE A 148 2.82 9.36 9.72
N LEU A 149 2.06 9.15 10.81
CA LEU A 149 0.98 10.06 11.18
C LEU A 149 1.48 11.47 11.49
N ARG A 150 2.61 11.60 12.20
CA ARG A 150 3.22 12.92 12.47
C ARG A 150 3.62 13.61 11.18
N GLN A 151 4.22 12.89 10.24
CA GLN A 151 4.61 13.44 8.94
C GLN A 151 3.38 13.87 8.13
N TYR A 152 2.36 13.02 8.05
CA TYR A 152 1.08 13.34 7.42
C TYR A 152 0.47 14.62 7.97
N PHE A 153 0.34 14.75 9.30
CA PHE A 153 -0.20 15.97 9.90
C PHE A 153 0.67 17.21 9.64
N SER A 154 1.99 17.05 9.51
CA SER A 154 2.90 18.15 9.21
C SER A 154 2.79 18.61 7.74
N GLU A 155 2.58 17.67 6.81
CA GLU A 155 2.39 17.97 5.38
C GLU A 155 1.00 18.58 5.11
N VAL A 156 -0.04 18.12 5.81
CA VAL A 156 -1.42 18.60 5.64
C VAL A 156 -1.67 19.95 6.34
N ALA A 157 -0.88 20.29 7.36
CA ALA A 157 -1.00 21.57 8.08
C ALA A 157 -0.31 22.75 7.38
N ASN A 158 0.48 22.50 6.32
CA ASN A 158 1.10 23.53 5.48
C ASN A 158 0.25 23.84 4.25
#